data_AF-A0A4Q1DBQ7-F1
#
_entry.id   AF-A0A4Q1DBQ7-F1
#
_cell.length_a   1.000
_cell.length_b   1.000
_cell.length_c   1.000
_cell.angle_alpha   90.00
_cell.angle_beta   90.00
_cell.angle_gamma   90.00
#
_symmetry.space_group_name_H-M   'P 1'
#
loop_
_entity.id
_entity.type
_entity.pdbx_description
1 polymer ?
#
loop_
_entity_poly.entity_id
_entity_poly.type
_entity_poly.pdbx_seq_one_letter_code
_entity_poly.pdbx_strand_id
1 'polypeptide(L)'
;MAKQTGPVIWEKTIDPVSFYKRCGVGCVRMKSNLTAERWRSDPVFAGSRKSAARLALAAKLASAFYQTIPEQHRKYSHYKQLVGVAQHMLCKGYDIQQVNKVLHFTISRYLRKLEAADPNRKPIRSSFAATLSLNTKPVFTKLVLHQLVMPQSPNITVSQSPFRSWLIIQPPRGSPMATAGCTQKTETLTASACHLCCGTPVTTSHSNGRTCYVHTCQTGLLYSSKQPPKHQENTPGNNFLPFNFL
;
A
#
# COMPACT_ATOMS: atom_id res chain seq x y z
N MET A 1 3.01 -27.73 9.49
CA MET A 1 4.46 -27.45 9.46
C MET A 1 5.13 -28.45 10.37
N ALA A 2 6.15 -29.16 9.89
CA ALA A 2 6.92 -30.05 10.75
C ALA A 2 7.98 -29.25 11.52
N LYS A 3 8.32 -29.68 12.73
CA LYS A 3 9.42 -29.11 13.51
C LYS A 3 10.71 -29.84 13.14
N GLN A 4 11.82 -29.12 13.08
CA GLN A 4 13.14 -29.74 12.99
C GLN A 4 13.51 -30.27 14.37
N THR A 5 14.08 -31.48 14.40
CA THR A 5 14.59 -32.10 15.62
C THR A 5 16.11 -32.22 15.49
N GLY A 6 16.82 -31.92 16.57
CA GLY A 6 18.29 -32.01 16.62
C GLY A 6 18.96 -30.73 17.11
N PRO A 7 20.26 -30.79 17.41
CA PRO A 7 21.01 -29.66 17.97
C PRO A 7 21.28 -28.54 16.95
N VAL A 8 21.18 -28.82 15.65
CA VAL A 8 21.47 -27.87 14.57
C VAL A 8 20.20 -27.59 13.76
N ILE A 9 19.84 -26.30 13.65
CA ILE A 9 18.73 -25.83 12.81
C ILE A 9 19.26 -25.51 11.43
N TRP A 10 18.67 -26.11 10.40
CA TRP A 10 19.01 -25.84 9.01
C TRP A 10 18.12 -24.71 8.45
N GLU A 11 18.72 -23.79 7.70
CA GLU A 11 18.05 -22.65 7.05
C GLU A 11 18.33 -22.65 5.54
N LYS A 12 18.01 -23.77 4.88
CA LYS A 12 18.19 -23.97 3.44
C LYS A 12 16.99 -24.67 2.83
N THR A 13 16.90 -24.66 1.50
CA THR A 13 15.93 -25.49 0.77
C THR A 13 16.67 -26.67 0.16
N ILE A 14 16.18 -27.88 0.40
CA ILE A 14 16.66 -29.13 -0.22
C ILE A 14 15.45 -29.75 -0.91
N ASP A 15 15.54 -29.90 -2.24
CA ASP A 15 14.49 -30.51 -3.06
C ASP A 15 13.11 -29.84 -2.85
N PRO A 16 11.96 -30.53 -2.61
CA PRO A 16 10.72 -29.84 -2.34
C PRO A 16 10.60 -29.42 -0.87
N VAL A 17 11.67 -29.38 -0.07
CA VAL A 17 11.59 -29.11 1.36
C VAL A 17 12.38 -27.86 1.75
N SER A 18 11.69 -26.85 2.28
CA SER A 18 12.31 -25.63 2.80
C SER A 18 12.43 -25.69 4.33
N PHE A 19 13.66 -25.60 4.82
CA PHE A 19 14.04 -25.51 6.22
C PHE A 19 14.28 -24.03 6.57
N TYR A 20 13.69 -23.56 7.67
CA TYR A 20 13.83 -22.17 8.12
C TYR A 20 13.58 -22.04 9.62
N LYS A 21 14.05 -20.94 10.22
CA LYS A 21 13.84 -20.65 11.64
C LYS A 21 12.69 -19.67 11.83
N ARG A 22 11.79 -19.98 12.77
CA ARG A 22 10.69 -19.10 13.18
C ARG A 22 10.65 -19.02 14.70
N CYS A 23 10.81 -17.82 15.25
CA CYS A 23 10.80 -17.57 16.70
C CYS A 23 11.77 -18.49 17.47
N GLY A 24 13.01 -18.66 16.97
CA GLY A 24 13.99 -19.55 17.61
C GLY A 24 13.85 -21.03 17.24
N VAL A 25 12.71 -21.46 16.70
CA VAL A 25 12.40 -22.87 16.44
C VAL A 25 12.64 -23.22 14.97
N GLY A 26 13.38 -24.30 14.72
CA GLY A 26 13.57 -24.87 13.40
C GLY A 26 12.26 -25.45 12.86
N CYS A 27 11.85 -24.99 11.68
CA CYS A 27 10.62 -25.37 11.01
C CYS A 27 10.93 -25.94 9.62
N VAL A 28 10.06 -26.83 9.17
CA VAL A 28 10.11 -27.44 7.84
C VAL A 28 8.75 -27.29 7.16
N ARG A 29 8.79 -26.89 5.89
CA ARG A 29 7.61 -26.87 5.02
C ARG A 29 7.93 -27.48 3.67
N MET A 30 6.93 -28.10 3.06
CA MET A 30 7.00 -28.44 1.64
C MET A 30 6.98 -27.14 0.82
N LYS A 31 7.83 -27.07 -0.19
CA LYS A 31 7.83 -26.06 -1.24
C LYS A 31 6.50 -26.19 -1.98
N SER A 32 5.81 -25.07 -2.16
CA SER A 32 4.62 -25.04 -3.00
C SER A 32 5.01 -25.34 -4.45
N ASN A 33 4.19 -26.10 -5.17
CA ASN A 33 4.29 -26.27 -6.64
C ASN A 33 3.94 -24.98 -7.43
N LEU A 34 4.05 -23.82 -6.78
CA LEU A 34 3.79 -22.52 -7.38
C LEU A 34 5.06 -22.06 -8.09
N THR A 35 5.07 -22.18 -9.42
CA THR A 35 6.10 -21.59 -10.27
C THR A 35 5.72 -20.16 -10.64
N ALA A 36 6.72 -19.33 -10.96
CA ALA A 36 6.48 -17.95 -11.41
C ALA A 36 5.67 -17.91 -12.71
N GLU A 37 5.90 -18.85 -13.61
CA GLU A 37 5.12 -19.06 -14.84
C GLU A 37 3.65 -19.31 -14.50
N ARG A 38 3.38 -20.28 -13.63
CA ARG A 38 2.01 -20.59 -13.21
C ARG A 38 1.33 -19.37 -12.57
N TRP A 39 2.00 -18.63 -11.69
CA TRP A 39 1.41 -17.44 -11.08
C TRP A 39 1.02 -16.37 -12.12
N ARG A 40 1.78 -16.25 -13.21
CA ARG A 40 1.52 -15.30 -14.30
C ARG A 40 0.38 -15.75 -15.22
N SER A 41 0.33 -17.04 -15.57
CA SER A 41 -0.61 -17.57 -16.57
C SER A 41 -1.92 -18.08 -15.98
N ASP A 42 -1.89 -18.79 -14.85
CA ASP A 42 -3.04 -19.51 -14.31
C ASP A 42 -4.18 -18.53 -13.90
N PRO A 43 -5.43 -18.74 -14.37
CA PRO A 43 -6.57 -17.88 -14.07
C PRO A 43 -6.90 -17.82 -12.58
N VAL A 44 -6.56 -18.84 -11.79
CA VAL A 44 -6.79 -18.86 -10.33
C VAL A 44 -6.09 -17.69 -9.63
N PHE A 45 -4.98 -17.18 -10.18
CA PHE A 45 -4.25 -16.04 -9.62
C PHE A 45 -4.63 -14.67 -10.22
N ALA A 46 -5.64 -14.60 -11.10
CA ALA A 46 -6.03 -13.33 -11.75
C ALA A 46 -6.38 -12.23 -10.73
N GLY A 47 -7.09 -12.59 -9.65
CA GLY A 47 -7.41 -11.65 -8.56
C GLY A 47 -6.16 -11.12 -7.84
N SER A 48 -5.21 -12.02 -7.54
CA SER A 48 -3.93 -11.65 -6.91
C SER A 48 -3.10 -10.73 -7.80
N ARG A 49 -3.03 -11.00 -9.11
CA ARG A 49 -2.35 -10.13 -10.08
C ARG A 49 -3.00 -8.76 -10.15
N LYS A 50 -4.34 -8.68 -10.18
CA LYS A 50 -5.07 -7.41 -10.15
C LYS A 50 -4.77 -6.61 -8.88
N SER A 51 -4.74 -7.27 -7.72
CA SER A 51 -4.37 -6.63 -6.45
C SER A 51 -2.93 -6.11 -6.45
N ALA A 52 -1.98 -6.93 -6.93
CA ALA A 52 -0.57 -6.55 -7.05
C ALA A 52 -0.36 -5.37 -7.99
N ALA A 53 -1.06 -5.33 -9.12
CA ALA A 53 -1.03 -4.21 -10.06
C ALA A 53 -1.54 -2.91 -9.42
N ARG A 54 -2.63 -2.98 -8.65
CA ARG A 54 -3.14 -1.81 -7.89
C ARG A 54 -2.14 -1.34 -6.83
N LEU A 55 -1.52 -2.27 -6.09
CA LEU A 55 -0.50 -1.92 -5.10
C LEU A 55 0.72 -1.25 -5.75
N ALA A 56 1.17 -1.76 -6.91
CA ALA A 56 2.26 -1.16 -7.67
C ALA A 56 1.90 0.27 -8.14
N LEU A 57 0.67 0.48 -8.62
CA LEU A 57 0.16 1.79 -9.00
C LEU A 57 0.12 2.73 -7.79
N ALA A 58 -0.46 2.29 -6.66
CA ALA A 58 -0.50 3.05 -5.41
C ALA A 58 0.89 3.46 -4.92
N ALA A 59 1.85 2.52 -4.95
CA ALA A 59 3.24 2.77 -4.60
C ALA A 59 3.88 3.84 -5.48
N LYS A 60 3.66 3.77 -6.79
CA LYS A 60 4.15 4.78 -7.75
C LYS A 60 3.59 6.17 -7.46
N LEU A 61 2.28 6.29 -7.21
CA LEU A 61 1.66 7.57 -6.87
C LEU A 61 2.21 8.12 -5.55
N ALA A 62 2.21 7.30 -4.50
CA ALA A 62 2.68 7.69 -3.18
C ALA A 62 4.15 8.13 -3.17
N SER A 63 5.01 7.51 -3.99
CA SER A 63 6.44 7.83 -4.07
C SER A 63 6.68 9.29 -4.46
N ALA A 64 5.94 9.82 -5.44
CA ALA A 64 6.07 11.21 -5.89
C ALA A 64 5.79 12.21 -4.75
N PHE A 65 4.74 11.96 -3.96
CA PHE A 65 4.39 12.81 -2.81
C PHE A 65 5.31 12.59 -1.61
N TYR A 66 5.83 11.38 -1.40
CA TYR A 66 6.79 11.11 -0.33
C TYR A 66 8.10 11.89 -0.54
N GLN A 67 8.53 12.04 -1.79
CA GLN A 67 9.72 12.82 -2.14
C GLN A 67 9.60 14.31 -1.82
N THR A 68 8.38 14.86 -1.67
CA THR A 68 8.22 16.28 -1.28
C THR A 68 8.47 16.53 0.21
N ILE A 69 8.55 15.46 1.03
CA ILE A 69 8.91 15.58 2.45
C ILE A 69 10.42 15.87 2.55
N PRO A 70 10.87 16.79 3.40
CA PRO A 70 12.31 17.00 3.64
C PRO A 70 13.00 15.74 4.17
N GLU A 71 14.22 15.46 3.72
CA GLU A 71 14.95 14.22 4.04
C GLU A 71 15.09 13.95 5.54
N GLN A 72 15.32 15.00 6.32
CA GLN A 72 15.44 14.96 7.78
C GLN A 72 14.17 14.43 8.47
N HIS A 73 13.01 14.56 7.82
CA HIS A 73 11.71 14.11 8.33
C HIS A 73 11.13 12.91 7.55
N ARG A 74 11.82 12.43 6.52
CA ARG A 74 11.40 11.25 5.74
C ARG A 74 11.54 10.00 6.61
N LYS A 75 10.40 9.38 6.93
CA LYS A 75 10.32 8.08 7.62
C LYS A 75 9.56 7.09 6.76
N TYR A 76 10.02 5.83 6.73
CA TYR A 76 9.37 4.76 5.96
C TYR A 76 7.90 4.53 6.36
N SER A 77 7.53 4.86 7.60
CA SER A 77 6.14 4.85 8.06
C SER A 77 5.23 5.79 7.25
N HIS A 78 5.70 6.99 6.90
CA HIS A 78 4.92 7.96 6.10
C HIS A 78 4.67 7.42 4.69
N TYR A 79 5.70 6.84 4.07
CA TYR A 79 5.54 6.18 2.76
C TYR A 79 4.48 5.08 2.82
N LYS A 80 4.56 4.14 3.78
CA LYS A 80 3.56 3.08 3.93
C LYS A 80 2.13 3.61 4.13
N GLN A 81 1.96 4.70 4.88
CA GLN A 81 0.66 5.33 5.07
C GLN A 81 0.11 5.88 3.75
N LEU A 82 0.92 6.61 2.97
CA LEU A 82 0.50 7.13 1.66
C LEU A 82 0.14 6.01 0.69
N VAL A 83 0.93 4.94 0.64
CA VAL A 83 0.63 3.75 -0.17
C VAL A 83 -0.69 3.12 0.25
N GLY A 84 -0.92 2.96 1.56
CA GLY A 84 -2.17 2.39 2.09
C GLY A 84 -3.40 3.22 1.72
N VAL A 85 -3.32 4.55 1.84
CA VAL A 85 -4.40 5.48 1.44
C VAL A 85 -4.67 5.35 -0.06
N ALA A 86 -3.63 5.42 -0.89
CA ALA A 86 -3.77 5.30 -2.34
C ALA A 86 -4.34 3.94 -2.76
N GLN A 87 -3.84 2.85 -2.19
CA GLN A 87 -4.32 1.49 -2.48
C GLN A 87 -5.78 1.33 -2.10
N HIS A 88 -6.19 1.82 -0.93
CA HIS A 88 -7.58 1.76 -0.47
C HIS A 88 -8.52 2.51 -1.43
N MET A 89 -8.13 3.70 -1.88
CA MET A 89 -8.91 4.46 -2.86
C MET A 89 -8.99 3.76 -4.22
N LEU A 90 -7.89 3.22 -4.72
CA LEU A 90 -7.90 2.46 -5.99
C LEU A 90 -8.75 1.18 -5.90
N CYS A 91 -8.79 0.52 -4.73
CA CYS A 91 -9.67 -0.61 -4.49
C CYS A 91 -11.16 -0.23 -4.53
N LYS A 92 -11.50 0.98 -4.08
CA LYS A 92 -12.86 1.54 -4.15
C LYS A 92 -13.24 2.10 -5.53
N GLY A 93 -12.31 2.12 -6.49
CA GLY A 93 -12.58 2.58 -7.86
C GLY A 93 -12.51 4.10 -8.06
N TYR A 94 -11.86 4.83 -7.14
CA TYR A 94 -11.61 6.26 -7.35
C TYR A 94 -10.62 6.51 -8.49
N ASP A 95 -10.80 7.63 -9.18
CA ASP A 95 -9.89 8.05 -10.25
C ASP A 95 -8.54 8.53 -9.70
N ILE A 96 -7.49 8.41 -10.52
CA ILE A 96 -6.12 8.81 -10.18
C ILE A 96 -6.06 10.29 -9.77
N GLN A 97 -6.84 11.17 -10.40
CA GLN A 97 -6.88 12.59 -10.02
C GLN A 97 -7.41 12.79 -8.60
N GLN A 98 -8.43 12.02 -8.20
CA GLN A 98 -8.98 12.06 -6.85
C GLN A 98 -7.97 11.55 -5.82
N VAL A 99 -7.27 10.45 -6.14
CA VAL A 99 -6.18 9.92 -5.30
C VAL A 99 -5.09 10.97 -5.11
N ASN A 100 -4.63 11.61 -6.18
CA ASN A 100 -3.60 12.65 -6.11
C ASN A 100 -4.03 13.84 -5.25
N LYS A 101 -5.28 14.30 -5.35
CA LYS A 101 -5.81 15.39 -4.49
C LYS A 101 -5.75 15.02 -3.00
N VAL A 102 -6.13 13.79 -2.65
CA VAL A 102 -6.10 13.31 -1.26
C VAL A 102 -4.67 13.15 -0.75
N LEU A 103 -3.76 12.60 -1.55
CA LEU A 103 -2.35 12.47 -1.19
C LEU A 103 -1.69 13.84 -1.01
N HIS A 104 -1.95 14.77 -1.92
CA HIS A 104 -1.49 16.16 -1.83
C HIS A 104 -1.97 16.80 -0.53
N PHE A 105 -3.27 16.74 -0.23
CA PHE A 105 -3.83 17.29 1.00
C PHE A 105 -3.21 16.69 2.26
N THR A 106 -2.98 15.38 2.25
CA THR A 106 -2.36 14.63 3.36
C THR A 106 -0.93 15.12 3.63
N ILE A 107 -0.13 15.28 2.57
CA ILE A 107 1.22 15.84 2.68
C ILE A 107 1.19 17.31 3.11
N SER A 108 0.35 18.16 2.50
CA SER A 108 0.27 19.58 2.89
C SER A 108 -0.15 19.75 4.35
N ARG A 109 -0.99 18.86 4.88
CA ARG A 109 -1.33 18.84 6.31
C ARG A 109 -0.14 18.44 7.17
N TYR A 110 0.65 17.46 6.73
CA TYR A 110 1.85 17.02 7.43
C TYR A 110 2.95 18.08 7.44
N LEU A 111 3.25 18.69 6.30
CA LEU A 111 4.25 19.76 6.18
C LEU A 111 3.89 20.96 7.06
N ARG A 112 2.62 21.38 7.09
CA ARG A 112 2.16 22.43 8.01
C ARG A 112 2.40 22.10 9.48
N LYS A 113 2.28 20.82 9.87
CA LYS A 113 2.60 20.38 11.25
C LYS A 113 4.09 20.44 11.54
N LEU A 114 4.93 20.06 10.58
CA LEU A 114 6.39 20.18 10.70
C LEU A 114 6.80 21.64 10.86
N GLU A 115 6.28 22.52 10.01
CA GLU A 115 6.52 23.97 10.10
C GLU A 115 6.04 24.55 11.44
N ALA A 116 4.93 24.06 12.00
CA ALA A 116 4.42 24.54 13.29
C ALA A 116 5.25 24.05 14.48
N ALA A 117 5.97 22.94 14.33
CA ALA A 117 6.82 22.35 15.36
C ALA A 117 8.26 22.87 15.34
N ASP A 118 8.65 23.66 14.33
CA ASP A 118 9.99 24.23 14.24
C ASP A 118 10.21 25.27 15.36
N PRO A 119 11.17 25.05 16.28
CA PRO A 119 11.42 25.97 17.39
C PRO A 119 11.94 27.34 16.92
N ASN A 120 12.52 27.43 15.73
CA ASN A 120 13.04 28.68 15.17
C ASN A 120 11.96 29.51 14.48
N ARG A 121 10.74 28.97 14.34
CA ARG A 121 9.65 29.69 13.71
C ARG A 121 9.17 30.81 14.62
N LYS A 122 9.43 32.05 14.19
CA LYS A 122 8.78 33.24 14.79
C LYS A 122 7.27 33.05 14.64
N PRO A 123 6.46 33.23 15.70
CA PRO A 123 5.02 33.09 15.62
C PRO A 123 4.52 34.04 14.53
N ILE A 124 4.04 33.48 13.42
CA ILE A 124 3.37 34.25 12.39
C ILE A 124 2.06 34.67 13.03
N ARG A 125 2.05 35.88 13.59
CA ARG A 125 0.82 36.57 13.95
C ARG A 125 0.06 36.68 12.64
N SER A 126 -0.95 35.83 12.45
CA SER A 126 -1.79 35.92 11.25
C SER A 126 -2.27 37.36 11.14
N SER A 127 -2.25 37.97 9.96
CA SER A 127 -2.85 39.30 9.76
C SER A 127 -4.35 39.33 10.15
N PHE A 128 -4.96 38.14 10.24
CA PHE A 128 -6.32 37.93 10.73
C PHE A 128 -6.44 37.88 12.27
N ALA A 129 -5.33 37.87 13.01
CA ALA A 129 -5.35 38.09 14.46
C ALA A 129 -5.67 39.57 14.65
N ALA A 130 -6.96 39.85 14.63
CA ALA A 130 -7.55 41.17 14.52
C ALA A 130 -6.86 42.16 15.46
N THR A 131 -6.23 43.17 14.86
CA THR A 131 -5.89 44.44 15.53
C THR A 131 -7.13 45.22 15.95
N LEU A 132 -8.33 44.69 15.66
CA LEU A 132 -9.53 45.07 16.38
C LEU A 132 -9.40 44.54 17.81
N SER A 133 -8.65 45.25 18.63
CA SER A 133 -8.94 45.33 20.05
C SER A 133 -10.38 45.83 20.11
N LEU A 134 -11.35 44.91 20.11
CA LEU A 134 -12.71 45.26 20.43
C LEU A 134 -12.61 45.93 21.79
N ASN A 135 -12.91 47.22 21.82
CA ASN A 135 -13.01 48.03 23.02
C ASN A 135 -14.27 47.62 23.81
N THR A 136 -14.56 46.32 23.83
CA THR A 136 -15.46 45.69 24.76
C THR A 136 -14.75 45.78 26.10
N LYS A 137 -15.11 46.84 26.84
CA LYS A 137 -14.98 46.87 28.29
C LYS A 137 -15.33 45.46 28.77
N PRO A 138 -14.46 44.77 29.53
CA PRO A 138 -14.82 43.48 30.10
C PRO A 138 -16.07 43.76 30.94
N VAL A 139 -17.24 43.43 30.41
CA VAL A 139 -18.44 43.32 31.22
C VAL A 139 -18.12 42.13 32.08
N PHE A 140 -17.63 42.43 33.28
CA PHE A 140 -17.43 41.49 34.36
C PHE A 140 -18.82 40.96 34.69
N THR A 141 -19.30 40.02 33.87
CA THR A 141 -20.43 39.19 34.22
C THR A 141 -19.98 38.49 35.48
N LYS A 142 -20.62 38.87 36.60
CA LYS A 142 -20.42 38.29 37.92
C LYS A 142 -20.09 36.81 37.79
N LEU A 143 -19.04 36.42 38.51
CA LEU A 143 -18.71 35.05 38.85
C LEU A 143 -20.00 34.34 39.27
N VAL A 144 -20.69 33.69 38.32
CA VAL A 144 -21.73 32.73 38.65
C VAL A 144 -20.94 31.54 39.14
N LEU A 145 -20.77 31.50 40.45
CA LEU A 145 -20.32 30.36 41.20
C LEU A 145 -21.33 29.23 40.94
N HIS A 146 -21.17 28.54 39.80
CA HIS A 146 -21.83 27.27 39.59
C HIS A 146 -21.24 26.34 40.64
N GLN A 147 -21.99 26.16 41.72
CA GLN A 147 -21.84 25.07 42.67
C GLN A 147 -21.67 23.79 41.84
N LEU A 148 -20.42 23.31 41.79
CA LEU A 148 -20.10 22.00 41.27
C LEU A 148 -20.72 20.98 42.23
N VAL A 149 -22.01 20.70 42.04
CA VAL A 149 -22.60 19.45 42.49
C VAL A 149 -21.87 18.37 41.69
N MET A 150 -20.88 17.77 42.34
CA MET A 150 -20.19 16.59 41.83
C MET A 150 -21.25 15.53 41.53
N PRO A 151 -21.45 15.13 40.26
CA PRO A 151 -22.26 13.95 39.98
C PRO A 151 -21.54 12.77 40.61
N GLN A 152 -22.17 12.16 41.62
CA GLN A 152 -21.70 10.92 42.18
C GLN A 152 -21.60 9.92 41.03
N SER A 153 -20.38 9.44 40.80
CA SER A 153 -20.09 8.37 39.85
C SER A 153 -20.95 7.16 40.20
N PRO A 154 -21.86 6.71 39.31
CA PRO A 154 -22.58 5.47 39.57
C PRO A 154 -21.56 4.34 39.65
N ASN A 155 -21.60 3.58 40.75
CA ASN A 155 -20.87 2.33 40.88
C ASN A 155 -21.27 1.42 39.72
N ILE A 156 -20.38 1.29 38.73
CA ILE A 156 -20.53 0.33 37.64
C ILE A 156 -20.22 -1.03 38.26
N THR A 157 -21.26 -1.71 38.72
CA THR A 157 -21.20 -3.14 39.01
C THR A 157 -20.94 -3.85 37.69
N VAL A 158 -19.69 -4.28 37.49
CA VAL A 158 -19.29 -5.14 36.37
C VAL A 158 -20.00 -6.48 36.55
N SER A 159 -21.16 -6.62 35.91
CA SER A 159 -21.85 -7.89 35.77
C SER A 159 -20.98 -8.80 34.90
N GLN A 160 -20.35 -9.78 35.54
CA GLN A 160 -19.67 -10.87 34.85
C GLN A 160 -20.74 -11.76 34.21
N SER A 161 -21.23 -11.36 33.03
CA SER A 161 -22.03 -12.26 32.22
C SER A 161 -21.11 -13.40 31.73
N PRO A 162 -21.49 -14.67 31.88
CA PRO A 162 -20.72 -15.76 31.32
C PRO A 162 -20.66 -15.57 29.80
N PHE A 163 -19.44 -15.49 29.28
CA PHE A 163 -19.16 -15.53 27.85
C PHE A 163 -19.93 -16.71 27.26
N ARG A 164 -21.03 -16.41 26.55
CA ARG A 164 -21.69 -17.42 25.72
C ARG A 164 -20.67 -17.79 24.65
N SER A 165 -20.20 -19.03 24.73
CA SER A 165 -19.48 -19.70 23.68
C SER A 165 -20.30 -19.57 22.40
N TRP A 166 -19.79 -18.79 21.45
CA TRP A 166 -20.33 -18.80 20.10
C TRP A 166 -20.12 -20.21 19.56
N LEU A 167 -21.21 -20.94 19.33
CA LEU A 167 -21.18 -22.17 18.57
C LEU A 167 -20.52 -21.85 17.23
N ILE A 168 -19.31 -22.36 17.04
CA ILE A 168 -18.61 -22.33 15.76
C ILE A 168 -19.43 -23.24 14.85
N ILE A 169 -20.40 -22.67 14.15
CA ILE A 169 -21.09 -23.32 13.03
C ILE A 169 -20.03 -23.43 11.93
N GLN A 170 -19.37 -24.58 11.88
CA GLN A 170 -18.56 -24.94 10.73
C GLN A 170 -19.49 -25.05 9.53
N PRO A 171 -19.29 -24.29 8.44
CA PRO A 171 -20.04 -24.51 7.22
C PRO A 171 -19.76 -25.95 6.73
N PRO A 172 -20.78 -26.66 6.22
CA PRO A 172 -20.59 -28.00 5.68
C PRO A 172 -19.52 -27.95 4.59
N ARG A 173 -18.49 -28.78 4.74
CA ARG A 173 -17.49 -29.03 3.70
C ARG A 173 -18.23 -29.41 2.42
N GLY A 174 -18.19 -28.50 1.44
CA GLY A 174 -18.80 -28.71 0.14
C GLY A 174 -18.30 -30.00 -0.49
N SER A 175 -19.24 -30.88 -0.82
CA SER A 175 -19.07 -31.95 -1.78
C SER A 175 -18.68 -31.36 -3.14
N PRO A 176 -17.85 -32.05 -3.95
CA PRO A 176 -17.47 -31.58 -5.27
C PRO A 176 -18.71 -31.42 -6.16
N MET A 177 -18.87 -30.24 -6.74
CA MET A 177 -19.88 -29.95 -7.76
C MET A 177 -19.62 -30.85 -8.97
N ALA A 178 -20.59 -31.67 -9.35
CA ALA A 178 -20.54 -32.43 -10.59
C ALA A 178 -20.50 -31.45 -11.77
N THR A 179 -19.43 -31.52 -12.56
CA THR A 179 -19.31 -30.84 -13.85
C THR A 179 -20.28 -31.47 -14.84
N ALA A 180 -21.48 -30.88 -14.97
CA ALA A 180 -22.33 -31.12 -16.13
C ALA A 180 -21.72 -30.40 -17.34
N GLY A 181 -21.49 -31.18 -18.40
CA GLY A 181 -20.88 -30.72 -19.65
C GLY A 181 -21.72 -29.62 -20.31
N CYS A 182 -21.09 -28.47 -20.53
CA CYS A 182 -21.60 -27.43 -21.40
C CYS A 182 -20.99 -27.64 -22.79
N THR A 183 -21.76 -28.24 -23.69
CA THR A 183 -21.47 -28.33 -25.12
C THR A 183 -21.54 -26.93 -25.73
N GLN A 184 -20.38 -26.35 -26.07
CA GLN A 184 -20.33 -25.12 -26.84
C GLN A 184 -20.65 -25.44 -28.30
N LYS A 185 -21.74 -24.84 -28.80
CA LYS A 185 -22.06 -24.75 -30.23
C LYS A 185 -20.98 -23.90 -30.92
N THR A 186 -20.40 -24.49 -31.95
CA THR A 186 -19.55 -23.83 -32.94
C THR A 186 -20.42 -22.94 -33.81
N GLU A 187 -20.31 -21.62 -33.67
CA GLU A 187 -20.86 -20.67 -34.65
C GLU A 187 -19.74 -20.22 -35.59
N THR A 188 -19.91 -20.64 -36.84
CA THR A 188 -19.06 -20.37 -38.00
C THR A 188 -19.25 -18.92 -38.45
N LEU A 189 -18.27 -18.05 -38.17
CA LEU A 189 -18.22 -16.71 -38.75
C LEU A 189 -17.67 -16.79 -40.17
N THR A 190 -18.56 -16.59 -41.14
CA THR A 190 -18.27 -16.44 -42.56
C THR A 190 -17.41 -15.20 -42.81
N ALA A 191 -16.29 -15.42 -43.49
CA ALA A 191 -15.37 -14.40 -43.97
C ALA A 191 -16.04 -13.51 -45.04
N SER A 192 -16.03 -12.20 -44.81
CA SER A 192 -16.37 -11.20 -45.83
C SER A 192 -15.11 -10.87 -46.62
N ALA A 193 -15.10 -11.29 -47.88
CA ALA A 193 -14.08 -10.95 -48.86
C ALA A 193 -14.25 -9.50 -49.33
N CYS A 194 -13.21 -8.68 -49.18
CA CYS A 194 -13.10 -7.39 -49.86
C CYS A 194 -11.94 -7.49 -50.87
N HIS A 195 -12.32 -7.54 -52.14
CA HIS A 195 -11.44 -7.53 -53.29
C HIS A 195 -11.07 -6.09 -53.68
N LEU A 196 -9.82 -5.92 -54.14
CA LEU A 196 -9.33 -4.99 -55.18
C LEU A 196 -9.44 -3.47 -54.94
N CYS A 197 -8.28 -2.80 -54.91
CA CYS A 197 -7.86 -2.00 -56.08
C CYS A 197 -6.36 -1.68 -56.05
N CYS A 198 -5.69 -2.01 -57.17
CA CYS A 198 -4.31 -1.72 -57.50
C CYS A 198 -4.11 -0.23 -57.87
N GLY A 199 -2.87 0.25 -57.68
CA GLY A 199 -2.40 1.52 -58.25
C GLY A 199 -0.97 1.86 -57.83
N THR A 200 0.02 1.27 -58.51
CA THR A 200 1.38 1.83 -58.68
C THR A 200 1.35 2.93 -59.78
N PRO A 201 2.39 3.76 -60.07
CA PRO A 201 3.82 3.60 -59.75
C PRO A 201 4.66 4.86 -59.39
N VAL A 202 5.87 4.60 -58.89
CA VAL A 202 7.19 5.24 -59.15
C VAL A 202 7.28 6.78 -59.22
N THR A 203 8.08 7.38 -58.32
CA THR A 203 9.10 8.37 -58.74
C THR A 203 10.27 8.50 -57.73
N THR A 204 11.44 8.41 -58.34
CA THR A 204 12.84 8.65 -57.99
C THR A 204 13.25 9.69 -56.91
N SER A 205 14.29 9.29 -56.16
CA SER A 205 15.52 10.05 -55.80
C SER A 205 15.44 11.27 -54.88
N HIS A 206 16.15 11.24 -53.75
CA HIS A 206 17.48 11.87 -53.65
C HIS A 206 18.12 11.54 -52.29
N SER A 207 19.40 11.20 -52.37
CA SER A 207 20.33 10.97 -51.29
C SER A 207 20.44 12.16 -50.34
N ASN A 208 20.49 11.90 -49.04
CA ASN A 208 21.44 12.58 -48.15
C ASN A 208 21.79 11.65 -46.99
N GLY A 209 23.03 11.19 -47.00
CA GLY A 209 23.60 10.33 -45.99
C GLY A 209 23.61 11.04 -44.63
N ARG A 210 23.06 10.36 -43.64
CA ARG A 210 23.35 10.64 -42.23
C ARG A 210 23.76 9.33 -41.59
N THR A 211 25.06 9.15 -41.49
CA THR A 211 25.73 8.10 -40.72
C THR A 211 25.33 8.23 -39.26
N CYS A 212 24.37 7.42 -38.83
CA CYS A 212 24.08 7.22 -37.41
C CYS A 212 25.14 6.25 -36.85
N TYR A 213 26.16 6.81 -36.21
CA TYR A 213 27.06 6.05 -35.35
C TYR A 213 26.25 5.41 -34.22
N VAL A 214 26.15 4.07 -34.24
CA VAL A 214 25.67 3.29 -33.12
C VAL A 214 26.77 3.29 -32.07
N HIS A 215 26.71 4.22 -31.12
CA HIS A 215 27.54 4.18 -29.92
C HIS A 215 26.98 3.09 -29.00
N THR A 216 27.58 1.91 -29.05
CA THR A 216 27.45 0.91 -27.98
C THR A 216 28.18 1.43 -26.74
N CYS A 217 27.45 2.06 -25.83
CA CYS A 217 27.94 2.32 -24.47
C CYS A 217 27.95 1.00 -23.69
N GLN A 218 29.09 0.32 -23.69
CA GLN A 218 29.40 -0.68 -22.67
C GLN A 218 29.66 0.06 -21.35
N THR A 219 28.60 0.26 -20.56
CA THR A 219 28.74 0.71 -19.17
C THR A 219 28.97 -0.52 -18.30
N GLY A 220 30.24 -0.90 -18.13
CA GLY A 220 30.67 -1.85 -17.11
C GLY A 220 30.50 -1.25 -15.72
N LEU A 221 29.33 -1.43 -15.11
CA LEU A 221 29.11 -1.17 -13.69
C LEU A 221 29.56 -2.39 -12.89
N LEU A 222 30.82 -2.34 -12.43
CA LEU A 222 31.32 -3.17 -11.34
C LEU A 222 30.57 -2.80 -10.05
N TYR A 223 29.48 -3.52 -9.77
CA TYR A 223 28.81 -3.47 -8.47
C TYR A 223 29.69 -4.15 -7.41
N SER A 224 30.49 -3.34 -6.72
CA SER A 224 31.13 -3.75 -5.46
C SER A 224 30.07 -3.82 -4.36
N SER A 225 29.62 -5.03 -4.06
CA SER A 225 28.70 -5.33 -2.95
C SER A 225 29.43 -5.16 -1.61
N LYS A 226 29.51 -3.92 -1.11
CA LYS A 226 29.76 -3.68 0.32
C LYS A 226 28.44 -3.84 1.07
N GLN A 227 28.33 -4.91 1.86
CA GLN A 227 27.21 -5.09 2.78
C GLN A 227 27.23 -3.97 3.84
N PRO A 228 26.13 -3.22 4.03
CA PRO A 228 26.04 -2.29 5.14
C PRO A 228 25.92 -3.04 6.48
N PRO A 229 26.42 -2.45 7.59
CA PRO A 229 26.33 -3.04 8.91
C PRO A 229 24.86 -3.26 9.31
N LYS A 230 24.57 -4.46 9.82
CA LYS A 230 23.25 -4.85 10.33
C LYS A 230 22.96 -4.03 11.59
N HIS A 231 22.26 -2.91 11.45
CA HIS A 231 21.69 -2.19 12.58
C HIS A 231 20.44 -2.94 13.05
N GLN A 232 20.52 -3.56 14.23
CA GLN A 232 19.43 -4.31 14.84
C GLN A 232 18.47 -3.31 15.52
N GLU A 233 17.56 -2.73 14.73
CA GLU A 233 16.53 -1.82 15.26
C GLU A 233 15.37 -2.66 15.82
N ASN A 234 15.41 -2.93 17.12
CA ASN A 234 14.28 -3.45 17.87
C ASN A 234 13.18 -2.39 17.92
N THR A 235 12.26 -2.41 16.96
CA THR A 235 11.06 -1.57 17.01
C THR A 235 10.03 -2.24 17.92
N PRO A 236 9.69 -1.68 19.10
CA PRO A 236 8.60 -2.21 19.91
C PRO A 236 7.27 -2.08 19.15
N GLY A 237 6.40 -3.06 19.38
CA GLY A 237 5.09 -3.21 18.74
C GLY A 237 4.34 -1.90 18.62
N ASN A 238 4.20 -1.44 17.38
CA ASN A 238 3.52 -0.20 17.07
C ASN A 238 2.01 -0.45 17.23
N ASN A 239 1.47 -0.02 18.37
CA ASN A 239 0.03 0.07 18.60
C ASN A 239 -0.56 1.10 17.63
N PHE A 240 -0.83 0.66 16.40
CA PHE A 240 -1.51 1.46 15.39
C PHE A 240 -2.99 1.48 15.72
N LEU A 241 -3.42 2.52 16.44
CA LEU A 241 -4.81 2.94 16.38
C LEU A 241 -5.08 3.43 14.94
N PRO A 242 -6.11 2.91 14.26
CA PRO A 242 -6.53 3.50 13.00
C PRO A 242 -6.94 4.94 13.29
N PHE A 243 -6.21 5.90 12.70
CA PHE A 243 -6.75 7.25 12.58
C PHE A 243 -8.05 7.11 11.78
N ASN A 244 -9.19 7.32 12.44
CA ASN A 244 -10.49 7.39 11.80
C ASN A 244 -10.44 8.53 10.78
N PHE A 245 -10.21 8.17 9.53
CA PHE A 245 -10.43 9.01 8.37
C PHE A 245 -11.85 8.72 7.89
N LEU A 246 -12.80 9.49 8.41
CA LEU A 246 -14.04 9.95 7.76
C LEU A 246 -14.69 10.97 8.69
#